data_AF-A0A3N2RMQ3-F1
#
_entry.id   AF-A0A3N2RMQ3-F1
#
_cell.length_a   1.000
_cell.length_b   1.000
_cell.length_c   1.000
_cell.angle_alpha   90.00
_cell.angle_beta   90.00
_cell.angle_gamma   90.00
#
_symmetry.space_group_name_H-M   'P 1'
#
loop_
_entity.id
_entity.type
_entity.pdbx_description
1 polymer ?
#
loop_
_entity_poly.entity_id
_entity_poly.type
_entity_poly.pdbx_seq_one_letter_code
_entity_poly.pdbx_strand_id
1 'polypeptide(L)'
;MHEEDPYRREPAQPAPRGALQLGDQPLQFSTARSERNRGAVGRGGWLIGVAIMMVWSLLFAMANAGGMAALLASPEVASAMDGAKAGALRFYLAVSAAMFALNLVALVLFAIKSPWFPRVYVAWLGIDLILVSIATGLLSQASGGGFAGVAAAALIGRVLFWNGPWMAYAIMSERVKNTFAARRA
;
A
#
# COMPACT_ATOMS: atom_id res chain seq x y z
N MET A 1 29.99 -5.40 -64.13
CA MET A 1 28.67 -5.03 -63.60
C MET A 1 28.77 -5.14 -62.09
N HIS A 2 28.85 -4.03 -61.38
CA HIS A 2 28.96 -4.03 -59.92
C HIS A 2 27.54 -3.99 -59.36
N GLU A 3 27.14 -5.05 -58.64
CA GLU A 3 25.92 -5.07 -57.83
C GLU A 3 26.05 -4.02 -56.73
N GLU A 4 25.20 -3.00 -56.77
CA GLU A 4 25.02 -2.06 -55.68
C GLU A 4 24.36 -2.78 -54.51
N ASP A 5 25.04 -2.79 -53.36
CA ASP A 5 24.54 -3.37 -52.11
C ASP A 5 23.31 -2.59 -51.61
N PRO A 6 22.10 -3.21 -51.61
CA PRO A 6 20.86 -2.54 -51.22
C PRO A 6 20.79 -2.18 -49.73
N TYR A 7 21.75 -2.63 -48.92
CA TYR A 7 21.85 -2.30 -47.49
C TYR A 7 22.88 -1.22 -47.18
N ARG A 8 23.57 -0.67 -48.19
CA ARG A 8 24.46 0.48 -48.02
C ARG A 8 23.63 1.74 -47.72
N ARG A 9 23.26 1.91 -46.45
CA ARG A 9 22.66 3.16 -45.97
C ARG A 9 23.72 4.24 -46.07
N GLU A 10 23.47 5.26 -46.89
CA GLU A 10 24.23 6.50 -46.79
C GLU A 10 24.20 6.98 -45.33
N PRO A 11 25.32 7.45 -44.76
CA PRO A 11 25.30 8.01 -43.41
C PRO A 11 24.26 9.11 -43.38
N ALA A 12 23.24 8.93 -42.53
CA ALA A 12 22.15 9.88 -42.38
C ALA A 12 22.75 11.28 -42.20
N GLN A 13 22.39 12.21 -43.09
CA GLN A 13 22.79 13.60 -42.99
C GLN A 13 22.56 14.06 -41.53
N PRO A 14 23.58 14.58 -40.83
CA PRO A 14 23.41 15.02 -39.46
C PRO A 14 22.30 16.07 -39.45
N ALA A 15 21.18 15.74 -38.81
CA ALA A 15 20.06 16.65 -38.69
C ALA A 15 20.59 18.00 -38.16
N PRO A 16 20.16 19.14 -38.74
CA PRO A 16 20.57 20.44 -38.25
C PRO A 16 20.27 20.48 -36.75
N ARG A 17 21.25 20.92 -35.94
CA ARG A 17 21.10 21.14 -34.49
C ARG A 17 20.14 22.32 -34.24
N GLY A 18 18.89 22.18 -34.67
CA GLY A 18 17.79 23.09 -34.36
C GLY A 18 17.20 22.76 -33.00
N ALA A 19 16.46 23.71 -32.43
CA ALA A 19 15.68 23.47 -31.23
C ALA A 19 14.73 22.28 -31.48
N LEU A 20 14.70 21.34 -30.54
CA LEU A 20 13.75 20.22 -30.58
C LEU A 20 12.33 20.82 -30.59
N GLN A 21 11.48 20.41 -31.53
CA GLN A 21 10.09 20.85 -31.65
C GLN A 21 9.16 19.66 -31.44
N LEU A 22 7.99 19.90 -30.84
CA LEU A 22 6.91 18.90 -30.75
C LEU A 22 5.71 19.48 -31.49
N GLY A 23 5.50 19.02 -32.73
CA GLY A 23 4.59 19.69 -33.66
C GLY A 23 5.10 21.09 -34.01
N ASP A 24 4.21 22.08 -33.98
CA ASP A 24 4.51 23.46 -34.37
C ASP A 24 5.08 24.32 -33.22
N GLN A 25 5.24 23.75 -32.02
CA GLN A 25 5.76 24.47 -30.87
C GLN A 25 7.19 24.03 -30.52
N PRO A 26 8.11 24.97 -30.24
CA PRO A 26 9.43 24.63 -29.73
C PRO A 26 9.30 23.98 -28.35
N LEU A 27 9.95 22.84 -28.16
CA LEU A 27 10.01 22.19 -26.84
C LEU A 27 10.78 23.09 -25.88
N GLN A 28 10.06 23.73 -24.98
CA GLN A 28 10.64 24.51 -23.90
C GLN A 28 11.01 23.56 -22.76
N PHE A 29 12.29 23.22 -22.67
CA PHE A 29 12.81 22.55 -21.49
C PHE A 29 13.07 23.58 -20.41
N SER A 30 12.43 23.43 -19.25
CA SER A 30 12.76 24.26 -18.11
C SER A 30 14.26 24.15 -17.80
N THR A 31 14.92 25.31 -17.71
CA THR A 31 16.34 25.45 -17.36
C THR A 31 16.53 25.49 -15.84
N ALA A 32 15.47 25.72 -15.07
CA ALA A 32 15.51 25.71 -13.62
C ALA A 32 15.65 24.27 -13.12
N ARG A 33 16.77 23.98 -12.44
CA ARG A 33 17.05 22.67 -11.82
C ARG A 33 15.92 22.21 -10.89
N SER A 34 15.27 23.16 -10.22
CA SER A 34 14.13 22.91 -9.33
C SER A 34 12.89 22.41 -10.07
N GLU A 35 12.59 22.91 -11.26
CA GLU A 35 11.46 22.47 -12.08
C GLU A 35 11.75 21.16 -12.79
N ARG A 36 12.99 20.97 -13.26
CA ARG A 36 13.42 19.71 -13.88
C ARG A 36 13.41 18.54 -12.89
N ASN A 37 13.61 18.82 -11.60
CA ASN A 37 13.55 17.85 -10.50
C ASN A 37 12.19 17.83 -9.77
N ARG A 38 11.16 18.55 -10.23
CA ARG A 38 9.81 18.43 -9.67
C ARG A 38 9.23 17.08 -10.08
N GLY A 39 9.51 16.05 -9.27
CA GLY A 39 8.89 14.74 -9.42
C GLY A 39 7.36 14.83 -9.38
N ALA A 40 6.68 13.88 -9.99
CA ALA A 40 5.24 13.96 -10.21
C ALA A 40 4.42 14.14 -8.91
N VAL A 41 3.41 15.02 -8.96
CA VAL A 41 2.54 15.40 -7.83
C VAL A 41 1.10 14.91 -8.06
N GLY A 42 0.38 14.57 -6.99
CA GLY A 42 -1.03 14.20 -7.04
C GLY A 42 -1.28 12.69 -6.98
N ARG A 43 -2.56 12.29 -6.98
CA ARG A 43 -3.03 10.91 -6.69
C ARG A 43 -2.85 9.89 -7.83
N GLY A 44 -2.13 10.23 -8.89
CA GLY A 44 -1.92 9.33 -10.02
C GLY A 44 -0.94 8.20 -9.74
N GLY A 45 -0.89 7.23 -10.65
CA GLY A 45 0.03 6.09 -10.60
C GLY A 45 -0.25 5.15 -9.42
N TRP A 46 0.82 4.67 -8.77
CA TRP A 46 0.76 3.70 -7.67
C TRP A 46 -0.02 4.17 -6.42
N LEU A 47 -0.28 5.47 -6.26
CA LEU A 47 -1.15 5.98 -5.19
C LEU A 47 -2.61 5.52 -5.33
N ILE A 48 -3.06 5.17 -6.55
CA ILE A 48 -4.35 4.52 -6.76
C ILE A 48 -4.36 3.15 -6.08
N GLY A 49 -3.27 2.39 -6.22
CA GLY A 49 -3.13 1.09 -5.57
C GLY A 49 -3.20 1.19 -4.05
N VAL A 50 -2.58 2.22 -3.45
CA VAL A 50 -2.69 2.51 -2.02
C VAL A 50 -4.15 2.76 -1.61
N ALA A 51 -4.87 3.59 -2.37
CA ALA A 51 -6.28 3.87 -2.08
C ALA A 51 -7.15 2.60 -2.17
N ILE A 52 -6.97 1.80 -3.23
CA ILE A 52 -7.67 0.52 -3.41
C ILE A 52 -7.39 -0.40 -2.23
N MET A 53 -6.13 -0.56 -1.85
CA MET A 53 -5.72 -1.43 -0.75
C MET A 53 -6.35 -1.00 0.58
N MET A 54 -6.36 0.30 0.89
CA MET A 54 -6.97 0.81 2.12
C MET A 54 -8.48 0.59 2.17
N VAL A 55 -9.19 0.85 1.06
CA VAL A 55 -10.63 0.59 0.95
C VAL A 55 -10.92 -0.90 1.07
N TRP A 56 -10.15 -1.75 0.37
CA TRP A 56 -10.26 -3.20 0.47
C TRP A 56 -10.05 -3.69 1.90
N SER A 57 -9.06 -3.14 2.62
CA SER A 57 -8.82 -3.47 4.03
C SER A 57 -9.98 -3.06 4.95
N LEU A 58 -10.67 -1.95 4.67
CA LEU A 58 -11.89 -1.58 5.41
C LEU A 58 -13.02 -2.58 5.15
N LEU A 59 -13.26 -2.95 3.88
CA LEU A 59 -14.28 -3.93 3.51
C LEU A 59 -14.00 -5.30 4.15
N PHE A 60 -12.75 -5.74 4.11
CA PHE A 60 -12.32 -7.00 4.73
C PHE A 60 -12.48 -6.96 6.26
N ALA A 61 -12.16 -5.84 6.90
CA ALA A 61 -12.38 -5.66 8.34
C ALA A 61 -13.87 -5.69 8.69
N MET A 62 -14.74 -5.06 7.89
CA MET A 62 -16.19 -5.11 8.07
C MET A 62 -16.73 -6.54 7.92
N ALA A 63 -16.30 -7.27 6.90
CA ALA A 63 -16.71 -8.65 6.68
C ALA A 63 -16.29 -9.55 7.86
N ASN A 64 -15.04 -9.42 8.34
CA ASN A 64 -14.57 -10.19 9.50
C ASN A 64 -15.31 -9.81 10.79
N ALA A 65 -15.51 -8.52 11.05
CA ALA A 65 -16.24 -8.06 12.22
C ALA A 65 -17.69 -8.56 12.20
N GLY A 66 -18.36 -8.49 11.04
CA GLY A 66 -19.71 -9.02 10.85
C GLY A 66 -19.80 -10.52 11.08
N GLY A 67 -18.85 -11.29 10.52
CA GLY A 67 -18.79 -12.74 10.72
C GLY A 67 -18.55 -13.12 12.19
N MET A 68 -17.64 -12.43 12.87
CA MET A 68 -17.35 -12.67 14.30
C MET A 68 -18.51 -12.23 15.21
N ALA A 69 -19.19 -11.14 14.89
CA ALA A 69 -20.38 -10.70 15.62
C ALA A 69 -21.54 -11.69 15.44
N ALA A 70 -21.74 -12.23 14.24
CA ALA A 70 -22.74 -13.27 13.99
C ALA A 70 -22.43 -14.57 14.75
N LEU A 71 -21.15 -14.98 14.80
CA LEU A 71 -20.71 -16.12 15.61
C LEU A 71 -20.99 -15.89 17.10
N LEU A 72 -20.74 -14.69 17.62
CA LEU A 72 -21.06 -14.34 19.01
C LEU A 72 -22.55 -14.35 19.32
N ALA A 73 -23.38 -13.97 18.35
CA ALA A 73 -24.83 -13.98 18.48
C ALA A 73 -25.42 -15.40 18.33
N SER A 74 -24.64 -16.38 17.87
CA SER A 74 -25.10 -17.77 17.76
C SER A 74 -25.29 -18.38 19.15
N PRO A 75 -26.49 -18.91 19.46
CA PRO A 75 -26.76 -19.59 20.74
C PRO A 75 -25.84 -20.78 21.00
N GLU A 76 -25.47 -21.52 19.94
CA GLU A 76 -24.60 -22.70 20.01
C GLU A 76 -23.20 -22.30 20.47
N VAL A 77 -22.63 -21.26 19.85
CA VAL A 77 -21.32 -20.72 20.22
C VAL A 77 -21.37 -20.11 21.61
N ALA A 78 -22.42 -19.35 21.94
CA ALA A 78 -22.58 -18.74 23.26
C ALA A 78 -22.65 -19.77 24.38
N SER A 79 -23.30 -20.93 24.14
CA SER A 79 -23.39 -22.02 25.11
C SER A 79 -22.08 -22.79 25.31
N ALA A 80 -21.22 -22.83 24.29
CA ALA A 80 -19.94 -23.53 24.32
C ALA A 80 -18.75 -22.64 24.73
N MET A 81 -18.97 -21.33 24.85
CA MET A 81 -17.92 -20.34 25.06
C MET A 81 -17.77 -20.00 26.55
N ASP A 82 -16.66 -20.43 27.15
CA ASP A 82 -16.29 -20.01 28.50
C ASP A 82 -15.94 -18.51 28.59
N GLY A 83 -15.92 -17.97 29.81
CA GLY A 83 -15.68 -16.55 30.06
C GLY A 83 -14.32 -16.05 29.56
N ALA A 84 -13.29 -16.91 29.51
CA ALA A 84 -11.97 -16.56 29.03
C ALA A 84 -11.95 -16.39 27.50
N LYS A 85 -12.58 -17.32 26.76
CA LYS A 85 -12.76 -17.23 25.30
C LYS A 85 -13.61 -16.02 24.91
N ALA A 86 -14.68 -15.77 25.66
CA ALA A 86 -15.52 -14.58 25.46
C ALA A 86 -14.71 -13.28 25.66
N GLY A 87 -13.84 -13.22 26.67
CA GLY A 87 -12.94 -12.09 26.92
C GLY A 87 -11.92 -11.89 25.78
N ALA A 88 -11.28 -12.96 25.32
CA ALA A 88 -10.32 -12.92 24.22
C ALA A 88 -10.97 -12.43 22.91
N LEU A 89 -12.19 -12.89 22.62
CA LEU A 89 -12.92 -12.49 21.42
C LEU A 89 -13.36 -11.02 21.47
N ARG A 90 -13.80 -10.52 22.64
CA ARG A 90 -14.11 -9.08 22.84
C ARG A 90 -12.86 -8.21 22.66
N PHE A 91 -11.71 -8.65 23.20
CA PHE A 91 -10.44 -7.96 22.99
C PHE A 91 -10.06 -7.91 21.51
N TYR A 92 -10.18 -9.04 20.80
CA TYR A 92 -9.94 -9.09 19.35
C TYR A 92 -10.84 -8.13 18.57
N LEU A 93 -12.13 -8.06 18.91
CA LEU A 93 -13.06 -7.11 18.29
C LEU A 93 -12.67 -5.65 18.59
N ALA A 94 -12.27 -5.34 19.82
CA ALA A 94 -11.84 -3.99 20.19
C ALA A 94 -10.59 -3.56 19.43
N VAL A 95 -9.59 -4.44 19.33
CA VAL A 95 -8.38 -4.20 18.53
C VAL A 95 -8.71 -4.04 17.05
N SER A 96 -9.60 -4.88 16.52
CA SER A 96 -10.05 -4.82 15.13
C SER A 96 -10.79 -3.50 14.84
N ALA A 97 -11.64 -3.04 15.76
CA ALA A 97 -12.32 -1.75 15.66
C ALA A 97 -11.34 -0.57 15.72
N ALA A 98 -10.32 -0.63 16.59
CA ALA A 98 -9.26 0.37 16.63
C ALA A 98 -8.46 0.41 15.32
N MET A 99 -8.18 -0.76 14.73
CA MET A 99 -7.50 -0.86 13.44
C MET A 99 -8.32 -0.34 12.28
N PHE A 100 -9.63 -0.60 12.29
CA PHE A 100 -10.57 -0.03 11.34
C PHE A 100 -10.58 1.50 11.43
N ALA A 101 -10.69 2.05 12.64
CA ALA A 101 -10.66 3.50 12.85
C ALA A 101 -9.33 4.12 12.39
N LEU A 102 -8.19 3.50 12.67
CA LEU A 102 -6.89 4.00 12.22
C LEU A 102 -6.76 3.98 10.69
N ASN A 103 -7.25 2.94 10.02
CA ASN A 103 -7.29 2.89 8.56
C ASN A 103 -8.21 3.99 8.00
N LEU A 104 -9.38 4.22 8.60
CA LEU A 104 -10.28 5.29 8.20
C LEU A 104 -9.63 6.67 8.35
N VAL A 105 -8.94 6.92 9.46
CA VAL A 105 -8.15 8.14 9.67
C VAL A 105 -7.08 8.28 8.58
N ALA A 106 -6.33 7.23 8.28
CA ALA A 106 -5.35 7.24 7.21
C ALA A 106 -6.01 7.57 5.85
N LEU A 107 -7.19 7.03 5.56
CA LEU A 107 -7.92 7.28 4.31
C LEU A 107 -8.40 8.73 4.23
N VAL A 108 -8.86 9.31 5.33
CA VAL A 108 -9.20 10.74 5.42
C VAL A 108 -7.95 11.59 5.18
N LEU A 109 -6.83 11.26 5.82
CA LEU A 109 -5.56 11.97 5.63
C LEU A 109 -5.09 11.90 4.17
N PHE A 110 -5.28 10.76 3.51
CA PHE A 110 -5.05 10.59 2.07
C PHE A 110 -5.98 11.48 1.23
N ALA A 111 -7.26 11.52 1.59
CA ALA A 111 -8.31 12.30 0.92
C ALA A 111 -8.14 13.83 1.09
N ILE A 112 -7.49 14.30 2.13
CA ILE A 112 -7.18 15.73 2.31
C ILE A 112 -5.73 16.09 1.91
N LYS A 113 -4.94 15.11 1.45
CA LYS A 113 -3.51 15.25 1.11
C LYS A 113 -2.69 15.79 2.29
N SER A 114 -2.96 15.27 3.49
CA SER A 114 -2.27 15.70 4.72
C SER A 114 -0.83 15.19 4.78
N PRO A 115 0.14 15.98 5.29
CA PRO A 115 1.51 15.54 5.52
C PRO A 115 1.64 14.43 6.56
N TRP A 116 0.59 14.19 7.36
CA TRP A 116 0.56 13.10 8.34
C TRP A 116 0.25 11.75 7.72
N PHE A 117 -0.34 11.71 6.51
CA PHE A 117 -0.76 10.47 5.86
C PHE A 117 0.35 9.41 5.82
N PRO A 118 1.56 9.68 5.30
CA PRO A 118 2.58 8.63 5.16
C PRO A 118 2.97 8.00 6.51
N ARG A 119 3.04 8.82 7.57
CA ARG A 119 3.39 8.34 8.92
C ARG A 119 2.30 7.46 9.51
N VAL A 120 1.05 7.92 9.44
CA VAL A 120 -0.10 7.17 9.96
C VAL A 120 -0.31 5.88 9.18
N TYR A 121 -0.16 5.91 7.86
CA TYR A 121 -0.27 4.73 7.01
C TYR A 121 0.81 3.68 7.33
N VAL A 122 2.08 4.09 7.46
CA VAL A 122 3.17 3.18 7.84
C VAL A 122 2.98 2.64 9.27
N ALA A 123 2.55 3.48 10.21
CA ALA A 123 2.24 3.03 11.57
C ALA A 123 1.11 1.99 11.57
N TRP A 124 0.06 2.21 10.78
CA TRP A 124 -1.04 1.26 10.63
C TRP A 124 -0.57 -0.09 10.07
N LEU A 125 0.22 -0.10 8.99
CA LEU A 125 0.80 -1.34 8.44
C LEU A 125 1.72 -2.06 9.45
N GLY A 126 2.50 -1.29 10.23
CA GLY A 126 3.38 -1.84 11.27
C GLY A 126 2.61 -2.48 12.41
N ILE A 127 1.55 -1.82 12.90
CA ILE A 127 0.67 -2.37 13.95
C ILE A 127 -0.03 -3.64 13.42
N ASP A 128 -0.52 -3.64 12.18
CA ASP A 128 -1.11 -4.81 11.54
C ASP A 128 -0.17 -6.03 11.57
N LEU A 129 1.10 -5.84 11.22
CA LEU A 129 2.10 -6.91 11.27
C LEU A 129 2.32 -7.45 12.69
N ILE A 130 2.40 -6.57 13.68
CA ILE A 130 2.57 -6.98 15.09
C ILE A 130 1.36 -7.82 15.54
N LEU A 131 0.15 -7.32 15.29
CA LEU A 131 -1.09 -7.99 15.71
C LEU A 131 -1.26 -9.35 15.04
N VAL A 132 -0.96 -9.45 13.75
CA VAL A 132 -1.03 -10.72 13.01
C VAL A 132 0.01 -11.70 13.52
N SER A 133 1.22 -11.23 13.84
CA SER A 133 2.26 -12.08 14.43
C SER A 133 1.83 -12.65 15.77
N ILE A 134 1.24 -11.82 16.65
CA ILE A 134 0.69 -12.25 17.94
C ILE A 134 -0.44 -13.26 17.73
N ALA A 135 -1.42 -12.95 16.89
CA ALA A 135 -2.56 -13.84 16.64
C ALA A 135 -2.11 -15.21 16.09
N THR A 136 -1.15 -15.19 15.16
CA THR A 136 -0.57 -16.39 14.56
C THR A 136 0.22 -17.21 15.59
N GLY A 137 0.99 -16.55 16.46
CA GLY A 137 1.72 -17.21 17.55
C GLY A 137 0.81 -17.87 18.58
N LEU A 138 -0.30 -17.21 18.92
CA LEU A 138 -1.33 -17.77 19.81
C LEU A 138 -2.03 -18.97 19.17
N LEU A 139 -2.37 -18.89 17.88
CA LEU A 139 -2.99 -20.00 17.15
C LEU A 139 -2.05 -21.22 17.06
N SER A 140 -0.77 -20.99 16.79
CA SER A 140 0.24 -22.05 16.78
C SER A 140 0.30 -22.78 18.13
N GLN A 141 0.32 -22.03 19.24
CA GLN A 141 0.29 -22.59 20.59
C GLN A 141 -0.99 -23.38 20.87
N ALA A 142 -2.15 -22.83 20.53
CA ALA A 142 -3.45 -23.47 20.74
C ALA A 142 -3.61 -24.78 19.94
N SER A 143 -2.92 -24.90 18.80
CA SER A 143 -2.93 -26.09 17.94
C SER A 143 -1.81 -27.11 18.24
N GLY A 144 -1.00 -26.91 19.28
CA GLY A 144 0.15 -27.76 19.57
C GLY A 144 1.22 -27.75 18.47
N GLY A 145 1.30 -26.67 17.68
CA GLY A 145 2.27 -26.50 16.60
C GLY A 145 1.86 -27.11 15.26
N GLY A 146 0.71 -27.80 15.15
CA GLY A 146 0.26 -28.45 13.91
C GLY A 146 0.09 -27.51 12.71
N PHE A 147 -0.13 -26.21 12.97
CA PHE A 147 -0.28 -25.18 11.93
C PHE A 147 0.91 -24.23 11.81
N ALA A 148 2.01 -24.43 12.56
CA ALA A 148 3.11 -23.48 12.65
C ALA A 148 3.72 -23.12 11.29
N GLY A 149 3.88 -24.09 10.38
CA GLY A 149 4.42 -23.86 9.03
C GLY A 149 3.49 -23.01 8.14
N VAL A 150 2.19 -23.28 8.17
CA VAL A 150 1.17 -22.52 7.41
C VAL A 150 1.06 -21.09 7.96
N ALA A 151 1.05 -20.97 9.28
CA ALA A 151 1.11 -19.72 10.01
C ALA A 151 2.32 -18.85 9.61
N ALA A 152 3.52 -19.45 9.60
CA ALA A 152 4.75 -18.77 9.20
C ALA A 152 4.70 -18.34 7.72
N ALA A 153 4.24 -19.23 6.83
CA ALA A 153 4.10 -18.91 5.40
C ALA A 153 3.11 -17.76 5.17
N ALA A 154 1.97 -17.74 5.87
CA ALA A 154 0.99 -16.67 5.80
C ALA A 154 1.56 -15.33 6.30
N LEU A 155 2.33 -15.34 7.39
CA LEU A 155 2.99 -14.15 7.93
C LEU A 155 4.06 -13.62 6.96
N ILE A 156 4.92 -14.49 6.44
CA ILE A 156 5.93 -14.13 5.42
C ILE A 156 5.23 -13.54 4.19
N GLY A 157 4.14 -14.17 3.73
CA GLY A 157 3.35 -13.68 2.62
C GLY A 157 2.81 -12.28 2.86
N ARG A 158 2.27 -12.03 4.06
CA ARG A 158 1.73 -10.72 4.45
C ARG A 158 2.83 -9.66 4.58
N VAL A 159 4.01 -10.01 5.08
CA VAL A 159 5.14 -9.09 5.16
C VAL A 159 5.67 -8.75 3.77
N LEU A 160 5.97 -9.75 2.95
CA LEU A 160 6.69 -9.56 1.68
C LEU A 160 5.81 -9.07 0.53
N PHE A 161 4.54 -9.49 0.48
CA PHE A 161 3.68 -9.21 -0.68
C PHE A 161 2.51 -8.29 -0.36
N TRP A 162 2.20 -8.08 0.92
CA TRP A 162 1.14 -7.16 1.33
C TRP A 162 1.74 -5.90 1.95
N ASN A 163 2.19 -5.93 3.21
CA ASN A 163 2.58 -4.73 3.95
C ASN A 163 3.91 -4.11 3.48
N GLY A 164 4.93 -4.94 3.23
CA GLY A 164 6.29 -4.50 2.89
C GLY A 164 6.38 -3.59 1.65
N PRO A 165 5.82 -3.99 0.48
CA PRO A 165 5.85 -3.16 -0.72
C PRO A 165 5.18 -1.79 -0.50
N TRP A 166 4.05 -1.75 0.21
CA TRP A 166 3.35 -0.49 0.49
C TRP A 166 4.09 0.38 1.50
N MET A 167 4.71 -0.20 2.52
CA MET A 167 5.58 0.53 3.45
C MET A 167 6.77 1.13 2.72
N ALA A 168 7.48 0.34 1.91
CA ALA A 168 8.61 0.80 1.12
C ALA A 168 8.19 1.93 0.16
N TYR A 169 7.06 1.77 -0.53
CA TYR A 169 6.50 2.80 -1.39
C TYR A 169 6.19 4.08 -0.63
N ALA A 170 5.51 4.00 0.52
CA ALA A 170 5.15 5.16 1.33
C ALA A 170 6.37 5.93 1.88
N ILE A 171 7.47 5.24 2.17
CA ILE A 171 8.69 5.84 2.74
C ILE A 171 9.60 6.40 1.63
N MET A 172 9.83 5.62 0.57
CA MET A 172 10.87 5.91 -0.42
C MET A 172 10.35 6.76 -1.58
N SER A 173 9.06 6.65 -1.94
CA SER A 173 8.54 7.28 -3.15
C SER A 173 8.60 8.81 -3.10
N GLU A 174 9.27 9.39 -4.10
CA GLU A 174 9.27 10.84 -4.34
C GLU A 174 7.86 11.37 -4.59
N ARG A 175 6.99 10.60 -5.27
CA ARG A 175 5.60 10.99 -5.49
C ARG A 175 4.83 11.17 -4.17
N VAL A 176 5.05 10.27 -3.19
CA VAL A 176 4.43 10.37 -1.86
C VAL A 176 4.94 11.63 -1.15
N LYS A 177 6.26 11.86 -1.16
CA LYS A 177 6.87 13.07 -0.58
C LYS A 177 6.32 14.34 -1.24
N ASN A 178 6.26 14.38 -2.57
CA ASN A 178 5.79 15.54 -3.32
C ASN A 178 4.28 15.76 -3.18
N THR A 179 3.49 14.72 -2.96
CA THR A 179 2.02 14.84 -2.83
C THR A 179 1.58 15.23 -1.44
N PHE A 180 2.26 14.71 -0.40
CA PHE A 180 1.83 14.87 0.99
C PHE A 180 2.76 15.78 1.82
N ALA A 181 4.07 15.81 1.57
CA ALA A 181 5.01 16.64 2.33
C ALA A 181 5.22 18.04 1.73
N ALA A 182 4.97 18.24 0.43
CA ALA A 182 5.20 19.52 -0.25
C ALA A 182 4.28 20.67 0.23
N ARG A 183 3.21 20.40 0.99
CA ARG A 183 2.31 21.42 1.55
C ARG A 183 2.81 22.08 2.85
N ARG A 184 4.05 21.82 3.25
CA ARG A 184 4.70 22.50 4.40
C ARG A 184 5.54 23.74 4.01
N ALA A 185 5.53 24.13 2.74
CA ALA A 185 6.18 25.35 2.25
C ALA A 185 5.17 26.48 2.05
#